data_AF-A0A3M9N0R6-F1
#
_entry.id   AF-A0A3M9N0R6-F1
#
_cell.length_a   1.000
_cell.length_b   1.000
_cell.length_c   1.000
_cell.angle_alpha   90.00
_cell.angle_beta   90.00
_cell.angle_gamma   90.00
#
_symmetry.space_group_name_H-M   'P 1'
#
loop_
_entity.id
_entity.type
_entity.pdbx_description
1 polymer ?
#
loop_
_entity_poly.entity_id
_entity_poly.type
_entity_poly.pdbx_seq_one_letter_code
_entity_poly.pdbx_strand_id
1 'polypeptide(L)'
;MQHTRDKEGILHLYNKILPQLAERIYQQLTPVFPMFDDFGLEKVVDTWTKDKHASSEKEISMENGNVQQMGLRLRLSGFQQAGGNTFDLSKDLVFRLEYSSYEVGPDKNSTWSEKAYLQAWSSQELEEIAERWSEEVIEEITKKVQDFGG
;
A
#
# COMPACT_ATOMS: atom_id res chain seq x y z
N MET A 1 -25.83 0.55 -19.82
CA MET A 1 -24.53 0.31 -20.45
C MET A 1 -23.53 0.11 -19.31
N GLN A 2 -23.00 -1.10 -19.12
CA GLN A 2 -21.96 -1.33 -18.13
C GLN A 2 -20.68 -0.67 -18.65
N HIS A 3 -20.34 0.49 -18.11
CA HIS A 3 -19.03 1.09 -18.31
C HIS A 3 -18.04 0.32 -17.44
N THR A 4 -17.27 -0.55 -18.09
CA THR A 4 -16.18 -1.30 -17.47
C THR A 4 -15.13 -0.30 -16.99
N ARG A 5 -14.68 -0.40 -15.72
CA ARG A 5 -13.52 0.36 -15.22
C ARG A 5 -12.33 0.17 -16.18
N ASP A 6 -11.51 1.21 -16.31
CA ASP A 6 -10.40 1.24 -17.27
C ASP A 6 -9.34 0.16 -16.94
N LYS A 7 -9.44 -0.99 -17.63
CA LYS A 7 -8.59 -2.15 -17.40
C LYS A 7 -7.11 -1.81 -17.62
N GLU A 8 -6.82 -1.00 -18.63
CA GLU A 8 -5.45 -0.62 -18.98
C GLU A 8 -4.84 0.26 -17.88
N GLY A 9 -5.60 1.23 -17.36
CA GLY A 9 -5.21 2.06 -16.24
C GLY A 9 -4.99 1.26 -14.95
N ILE A 10 -5.86 0.32 -14.64
CA ILE A 10 -5.71 -0.59 -13.48
C ILE A 10 -4.43 -1.43 -13.62
N LEU A 11 -4.18 -2.02 -14.79
CA LEU A 11 -2.96 -2.78 -15.05
C LEU A 11 -1.71 -1.89 -15.03
N HIS A 12 -1.81 -0.65 -15.48
CA HIS A 12 -0.72 0.32 -15.41
C HIS A 12 -0.36 0.65 -13.97
N LEU A 13 -1.37 0.92 -13.12
CA LEU A 13 -1.15 1.13 -11.68
C LEU A 13 -0.44 -0.07 -11.05
N TYR A 14 -0.96 -1.28 -11.29
CA TYR A 14 -0.44 -2.48 -10.65
C TYR A 14 0.97 -2.89 -11.11
N ASN A 15 1.26 -2.75 -12.41
CA ASN A 15 2.51 -3.25 -13.02
C ASN A 15 3.60 -2.19 -13.16
N LYS A 16 3.26 -0.89 -13.11
CA LYS A 16 4.21 0.20 -13.31
C LYS A 16 4.30 1.14 -12.12
N ILE A 17 3.17 1.55 -11.55
CA ILE A 17 3.16 2.55 -10.48
C ILE A 17 3.48 1.92 -9.12
N LEU A 18 2.79 0.84 -8.73
CA LEU A 18 3.03 0.19 -7.43
C LEU A 18 4.48 -0.29 -7.25
N PRO A 19 5.15 -0.92 -8.25
CA PRO A 19 6.55 -1.31 -8.09
C PRO A 19 7.49 -0.11 -7.89
N GLN A 20 7.23 1.00 -8.59
CA GLN A 20 8.02 2.23 -8.46
C GLN A 20 7.84 2.91 -7.10
N LEU A 21 6.64 2.86 -6.53
CA LEU A 21 6.40 3.32 -5.15
C LEU A 21 7.04 2.39 -4.13
N ALA A 22 6.94 1.08 -4.34
CA ALA A 22 7.52 0.10 -3.44
C ALA A 22 9.04 0.25 -3.34
N GLU A 23 9.73 0.49 -4.45
CA GLU A 23 11.17 0.75 -4.47
C GLU A 23 11.55 2.00 -3.66
N ARG A 24 10.82 3.11 -3.83
CA ARG A 24 11.08 4.36 -3.09
C ARG A 24 10.81 4.20 -1.60
N ILE A 25 9.66 3.62 -1.24
CA ILE A 25 9.31 3.32 0.15
C ILE A 25 10.37 2.41 0.79
N TYR A 26 10.82 1.39 0.08
CA TYR A 26 11.88 0.50 0.56
C TYR A 26 13.17 1.26 0.86
N GLN A 27 13.59 2.16 -0.03
CA GLN A 27 14.79 2.99 0.17
C GLN A 27 14.66 3.89 1.40
N GLN A 28 13.51 4.54 1.58
CA GLN A 28 13.26 5.42 2.71
C GLN A 28 13.15 4.69 4.06
N LEU A 29 12.62 3.46 4.07
CA LEU A 29 12.50 2.64 5.28
C LEU A 29 13.70 1.72 5.55
N THR A 30 14.67 1.66 4.62
CA THR A 30 15.92 0.90 4.82
C THR A 30 16.60 1.15 6.18
N PRO A 31 16.65 2.38 6.72
CA PRO A 31 17.25 2.64 8.02
C PRO A 31 16.52 1.99 9.20
N VAL A 32 15.21 1.70 9.10
CA VAL A 32 14.42 1.14 10.21
C VAL A 32 14.34 -0.38 10.17
N PHE A 33 14.53 -1.03 9.01
CA PHE A 33 14.45 -2.49 8.90
C PHE A 33 15.36 -3.26 9.87
N PRO A 34 16.61 -2.85 10.15
CA PRO A 34 17.47 -3.55 11.10
C PRO A 34 16.95 -3.58 12.54
N MET A 35 15.93 -2.79 12.86
CA MET A 35 15.28 -2.78 14.18
C MET A 35 14.24 -3.89 14.34
N PHE A 36 13.94 -4.63 13.27
CA PHE A 36 12.92 -5.68 13.24
C PHE A 36 13.55 -7.01 12.82
N ASP A 37 13.02 -8.12 13.34
CA ASP A 37 13.45 -9.47 12.97
C ASP A 37 13.09 -9.84 11.52
N ASP A 38 11.93 -9.35 11.05
CA ASP A 38 11.44 -9.60 9.70
C ASP A 38 10.69 -8.38 9.16
N PHE A 39 10.77 -8.19 7.83
CA PHE A 39 9.98 -7.17 7.14
C PHE A 39 9.47 -7.70 5.80
N GLY A 40 8.31 -7.20 5.38
CA GLY A 40 7.75 -7.49 4.06
C GLY A 40 7.03 -6.28 3.50
N LEU A 41 7.27 -5.99 2.21
CA LEU A 41 6.55 -4.98 1.44
C LEU A 41 5.95 -5.65 0.20
N GLU A 42 4.63 -5.83 0.20
CA GLU A 42 3.92 -6.60 -0.82
C GLU A 42 2.83 -5.79 -1.51
N LYS A 43 2.54 -6.11 -2.78
CA LYS A 43 1.39 -5.56 -3.49
C LYS A 43 0.13 -6.28 -3.04
N VAL A 44 -0.90 -5.52 -2.68
CA VAL A 44 -2.21 -6.06 -2.29
C VAL A 44 -3.27 -5.66 -3.30
N VAL A 45 -4.22 -6.57 -3.54
CA VAL A 45 -5.38 -6.33 -4.40
C VAL A 45 -6.60 -6.92 -3.72
N ASP A 46 -7.63 -6.09 -3.54
CA ASP A 46 -8.92 -6.53 -3.03
C ASP A 46 -9.90 -6.62 -4.20
N THR A 47 -10.40 -7.83 -4.42
CA THR A 47 -11.41 -8.10 -5.44
C THR A 47 -12.74 -8.36 -4.75
N TRP A 48 -13.82 -7.75 -5.26
CA TRP A 48 -15.15 -8.10 -4.83
C TRP A 48 -15.48 -9.50 -5.35
N THR A 49 -15.34 -10.52 -4.51
CA THR A 49 -15.89 -11.85 -4.76
C THR A 49 -17.28 -11.94 -4.14
N LYS A 50 -18.34 -11.83 -4.96
CA LYS A 50 -19.70 -12.20 -4.53
C LYS A 50 -19.91 -13.72 -4.43
N ASP A 51 -18.87 -14.53 -4.63
CA ASP A 51 -19.00 -15.98 -4.75
C ASP A 51 -18.43 -16.68 -3.51
N LYS A 52 -19.31 -17.14 -2.61
CA LYS A 52 -18.95 -17.91 -1.40
C LYS A 52 -18.38 -19.31 -1.71
N HIS A 53 -18.28 -19.68 -2.99
CA HIS A 53 -17.82 -21.00 -3.44
C HIS A 53 -16.59 -20.97 -4.36
N ALA A 54 -15.95 -19.82 -4.59
CA ALA A 54 -14.73 -19.77 -5.39
C ALA A 54 -13.53 -20.28 -4.59
N SER A 55 -13.19 -21.55 -4.80
CA SER A 55 -11.97 -22.20 -4.31
C SER A 55 -10.71 -21.39 -4.66
N SER A 56 -9.75 -21.39 -3.73
CA SER A 56 -8.61 -20.48 -3.55
C SER A 56 -7.52 -20.42 -4.64
N GLU A 57 -7.84 -20.61 -5.92
CA GLU A 57 -6.82 -20.58 -7.01
C GLU A 57 -7.29 -19.85 -8.27
N LYS A 58 -8.30 -18.97 -8.16
CA LYS A 58 -8.60 -18.05 -9.26
C LYS A 58 -7.65 -16.87 -9.19
N GLU A 59 -6.69 -16.86 -10.11
CA GLU A 59 -5.96 -15.68 -10.57
C GLU A 59 -6.80 -14.42 -10.34
N ILE A 60 -6.26 -13.50 -9.55
CA ILE A 60 -6.85 -12.19 -9.25
C ILE A 60 -7.26 -11.59 -10.59
N SER A 61 -8.53 -11.75 -10.95
CA SER A 61 -8.99 -11.44 -12.30
C SER A 61 -9.22 -9.94 -12.38
N MET A 62 -8.11 -9.17 -12.42
CA MET A 62 -8.08 -7.78 -12.86
C MET A 62 -8.80 -7.63 -14.21
N GLU A 63 -8.84 -8.72 -14.98
CA GLU A 63 -9.53 -8.85 -16.26
C GLU A 63 -11.05 -8.73 -16.19
N ASN A 64 -11.67 -9.06 -15.05
CA ASN A 64 -13.12 -9.00 -14.87
C ASN A 64 -13.60 -7.66 -14.28
N GLY A 65 -12.70 -6.69 -14.06
CA GLY A 65 -13.06 -5.35 -13.57
C GLY A 65 -13.55 -5.29 -12.11
N ASN A 66 -13.44 -6.39 -11.35
CA ASN A 66 -13.97 -6.51 -9.98
C ASN A 66 -13.00 -6.03 -8.89
N VAL A 67 -11.96 -5.26 -9.24
CA VAL A 67 -11.02 -4.70 -8.28
C VAL A 67 -11.61 -3.41 -7.70
N GLN A 68 -11.72 -3.32 -6.37
CA GLN A 68 -12.17 -2.09 -5.70
C GLN A 68 -11.00 -1.28 -5.16
N GLN A 69 -9.95 -1.96 -4.71
CA GLN A 69 -8.75 -1.32 -4.19
C GLN A 69 -7.54 -2.18 -4.52
N MET A 70 -6.41 -1.51 -4.70
CA MET A 70 -5.10 -2.12 -4.75
C MET A 70 -4.15 -1.30 -3.89
N GLY A 71 -2.90 -1.73 -3.73
CA GLY A 71 -1.97 -0.96 -2.92
C GLY A 71 -0.70 -1.68 -2.55
N LEU A 72 -0.01 -1.13 -1.57
CA LEU A 72 1.14 -1.74 -0.91
C LEU A 72 0.81 -2.00 0.55
N ARG A 73 1.32 -3.11 1.08
CA ARG A 73 1.24 -3.44 2.50
C ARG A 73 2.64 -3.68 3.03
N LEU A 74 2.99 -2.95 4.08
CA LEU A 74 4.19 -3.20 4.87
C LEU A 74 3.81 -4.00 6.11
N ARG A 75 4.66 -4.98 6.42
CA ARG A 75 4.70 -5.67 7.70
C ARG A 75 6.10 -5.55 8.26
N LEU A 76 6.21 -5.14 9.51
CA LEU A 76 7.43 -5.14 10.29
C LEU A 76 7.15 -5.97 11.54
N SER A 77 7.94 -7.01 11.79
CA SER A 77 7.68 -7.97 12.86
C SER A 77 8.89 -8.11 13.79
N GLY A 78 8.63 -8.30 15.07
CA GLY A 78 9.67 -8.54 16.07
C GLY A 78 10.58 -7.34 16.26
N PHE A 79 10.02 -6.17 16.56
CA PHE A 79 10.85 -5.02 16.93
C PHE A 79 11.77 -5.36 18.11
N GLN A 80 13.07 -5.06 17.99
CA GLN A 80 14.08 -5.34 19.01
C GLN A 80 14.73 -4.05 19.51
N GLN A 81 14.50 -3.74 20.79
CA GLN A 81 15.26 -2.73 21.52
C GLN A 81 15.70 -3.31 22.86
N ALA A 82 16.96 -3.07 23.23
CA ALA A 82 17.52 -3.59 24.47
C ALA A 82 16.72 -3.11 25.69
N GLY A 83 16.08 -4.06 26.39
CA GLY A 83 15.27 -3.79 27.58
C GLY A 83 13.84 -3.28 27.32
N GLY A 84 13.40 -3.21 26.06
CA GLY A 84 12.03 -2.79 25.68
C GLY A 84 11.09 -3.96 25.39
N ASN A 85 9.80 -3.65 25.23
CA ASN A 85 8.81 -4.61 24.75
C ASN A 85 8.90 -4.77 23.23
N THR A 86 8.67 -6.00 22.76
CA THR A 86 8.59 -6.31 21.32
C THR A 86 7.22 -5.90 20.78
N PHE A 87 7.19 -5.37 19.56
CA PHE A 87 5.94 -5.10 18.86
C PHE A 87 6.06 -5.34 17.36
N ASP A 88 4.90 -5.54 16.73
CA ASP A 88 4.74 -5.63 15.29
C ASP A 88 4.01 -4.38 14.78
N LEU A 89 4.21 -4.08 13.50
CA LEU A 89 3.57 -2.97 12.79
C LEU A 89 3.12 -3.44 11.40
N SER A 90 1.91 -3.06 11.02
CA SER A 90 1.39 -3.26 9.67
C SER A 90 0.74 -1.97 9.21
N LYS A 91 1.10 -1.51 8.01
CA LYS A 91 0.51 -0.30 7.41
C LYS A 91 0.26 -0.52 5.93
N ASP A 92 -0.85 0.03 5.44
CA ASP A 92 -1.25 -0.04 4.04
C ASP A 92 -1.05 1.31 3.35
N LEU A 93 -0.73 1.29 2.07
CA LEU A 93 -0.91 2.40 1.13
C LEU A 93 -1.96 1.94 0.12
N VAL A 94 -3.11 2.60 0.11
CA VAL A 94 -4.31 2.21 -0.60
C VAL A 94 -4.52 3.08 -1.84
N PHE A 95 -4.77 2.42 -2.96
CA PHE A 95 -5.28 2.98 -4.20
C PHE A 95 -6.74 2.55 -4.33
N ARG A 96 -7.67 3.44 -3.99
CA ARG A 96 -9.12 3.20 -4.10
C ARG A 96 -9.57 3.51 -5.51
N LEU A 97 -10.17 2.51 -6.17
CA LEU A 97 -10.51 2.56 -7.58
C LEU A 97 -11.93 3.08 -7.76
N GLU A 98 -12.06 4.34 -8.13
CA GLU A 98 -13.35 4.97 -8.44
C GLU A 98 -13.75 4.70 -9.90
N TYR A 99 -14.86 5.30 -10.32
CA TYR A 99 -15.42 5.09 -11.65
C TYR A 99 -14.52 5.60 -12.78
N SER A 100 -14.02 6.84 -12.65
CA SER A 100 -13.19 7.52 -13.67
C SER A 100 -11.80 7.92 -13.18
N SER A 101 -11.57 7.82 -11.88
CA SER A 101 -10.34 8.19 -11.19
C SER A 101 -9.97 7.10 -10.18
N TYR A 102 -8.85 7.30 -9.51
CA TYR A 102 -8.50 6.60 -8.30
C TYR A 102 -7.95 7.59 -7.29
N GLU A 103 -8.08 7.21 -6.03
CA GLU A 103 -7.60 7.97 -4.88
C GLU A 103 -6.49 7.20 -4.19
N VAL A 104 -5.47 7.93 -3.71
CA VAL A 104 -4.32 7.36 -3.00
C VAL A 104 -4.27 7.90 -1.58
N GLY A 105 -4.05 7.02 -0.61
CA GLY A 105 -3.88 7.40 0.78
C GLY A 105 -3.53 6.21 1.68
N PRO A 106 -3.36 6.43 2.99
CA PRO A 106 -2.88 5.43 3.93
C PRO A 106 -4.00 4.45 4.36
N ASP A 107 -5.25 4.79 4.07
CA ASP A 107 -6.42 4.00 4.44
C ASP A 107 -7.62 4.34 3.54
N LYS A 108 -8.80 3.80 3.84
CA LYS A 108 -10.02 3.97 3.02
C LYS A 108 -10.72 5.32 3.21
N ASN A 109 -10.37 6.08 4.23
CA ASN A 109 -11.02 7.33 4.66
C ASN A 109 -10.14 8.56 4.39
N SER A 110 -8.84 8.37 4.26
CA SER A 110 -7.86 9.44 4.06
C SER A 110 -7.39 9.49 2.61
N THR A 111 -7.58 10.63 1.95
CA THR A 111 -7.16 10.84 0.55
C THR A 111 -6.05 11.90 0.51
N TRP A 112 -4.91 11.55 -0.09
CA TRP A 112 -3.79 12.46 -0.32
C TRP A 112 -3.73 12.97 -1.75
N SER A 113 -4.08 12.12 -2.71
CA SER A 113 -4.05 12.44 -4.12
C SER A 113 -5.20 11.75 -4.84
N GLU A 114 -5.80 12.44 -5.80
CA GLU A 114 -6.77 11.87 -6.75
C GLU A 114 -6.24 12.09 -8.16
N LYS A 115 -6.25 11.03 -8.98
CA LYS A 115 -5.76 11.07 -10.36
C LYS A 115 -6.66 10.27 -11.29
N ALA A 116 -6.73 10.69 -12.55
CA ALA A 116 -7.36 9.90 -13.61
C ALA A 116 -6.48 8.68 -13.95
N TYR A 117 -7.10 7.58 -14.37
CA TYR A 117 -6.41 6.30 -14.65
C TYR A 117 -5.24 6.40 -15.63
N LEU A 118 -5.38 7.21 -16.68
CA LEU A 118 -4.35 7.38 -17.72
C LEU A 118 -3.47 8.61 -17.50
N GLN A 119 -3.66 9.33 -16.38
CA GLN A 119 -2.79 10.43 -16.02
C GLN A 119 -1.46 9.88 -15.52
N ALA A 120 -0.37 10.29 -16.17
CA ALA A 120 0.97 9.90 -15.77
C ALA A 120 1.29 10.37 -14.34
N TRP A 121 2.04 9.52 -13.63
CA TRP A 121 2.73 9.91 -12.42
C TRP A 121 4.08 10.51 -12.79
N SER A 122 4.35 11.71 -12.29
CA SER A 122 5.70 12.25 -12.30
C SER A 122 6.56 11.59 -11.22
N SER A 123 7.88 11.60 -11.42
CA SER A 123 8.82 11.11 -10.41
C SER A 123 8.69 11.86 -9.08
N GLN A 124 8.36 13.15 -9.12
CA GLN A 124 8.16 13.97 -7.92
C GLN A 124 6.92 13.53 -7.15
N GLU A 125 5.77 13.32 -7.82
CA GLU A 125 4.55 12.84 -7.14
C GLU A 125 4.77 11.47 -6.50
N LEU A 126 5.52 10.58 -7.15
CA LEU A 126 5.87 9.27 -6.58
C LEU A 126 6.73 9.42 -5.33
N GLU A 127 7.69 10.35 -5.35
CA GLU A 127 8.55 10.63 -4.20
C GLU A 127 7.75 11.22 -3.04
N GLU A 128 6.90 12.21 -3.29
CA GLU A 128 6.07 12.86 -2.27
C GLU A 128 5.14 11.86 -1.57
N ILE A 129 4.52 10.93 -2.32
CA ILE A 129 3.68 9.88 -1.74
C ILE A 129 4.51 8.88 -0.93
N ALA A 130 5.68 8.48 -1.44
CA ALA A 130 6.56 7.56 -0.73
C ALA A 130 7.07 8.19 0.58
N GLU A 131 7.55 9.44 0.52
CA GLU A 131 8.06 10.21 1.65
C GLU A 131 7.00 10.36 2.73
N ARG A 132 5.84 10.92 2.37
CA ARG A 132 4.74 11.11 3.30
C ARG A 132 4.31 9.80 3.97
N TRP A 133 4.24 8.71 3.21
CA TRP A 133 3.84 7.42 3.76
C TRP A 133 4.90 6.81 4.69
N SER A 134 6.18 6.90 4.32
CA SER A 134 7.29 6.42 5.15
C SER A 134 7.44 7.24 6.42
N GLU A 135 7.23 8.56 6.37
CA GLU A 135 7.18 9.42 7.55
C GLU A 135 6.10 8.96 8.53
N GLU A 136 4.88 8.69 8.05
CA GLU A 136 3.82 8.16 8.92
C GLU A 136 4.17 6.82 9.55
N VAL A 137 4.87 5.93 8.83
CA VAL A 137 5.39 4.66 9.40
C VAL A 137 6.39 4.95 10.51
N ILE A 138 7.36 5.82 10.26
CA ILE A 138 8.42 6.18 11.23
C ILE A 138 7.82 6.84 12.48
N GLU A 139 6.83 7.71 12.30
CA GLU A 139 6.10 8.30 13.42
C GLU A 139 5.38 7.25 14.26
N GLU A 140 4.75 6.26 13.62
CA GLU A 140 4.05 5.19 14.34
C GLU A 140 5.01 4.29 15.11
N ILE A 141 6.16 3.95 14.51
CA ILE A 141 7.25 3.25 15.19
C ILE A 141 7.73 4.08 16.40
N THR A 142 7.97 5.38 16.20
CA THR A 142 8.46 6.28 17.25
C THR A 142 7.47 6.37 18.41
N LYS A 143 6.17 6.51 18.12
CA LYS A 143 5.10 6.54 19.13
C LYS A 143 5.08 5.24 19.95
N LYS A 144 5.13 4.09 19.28
CA LYS A 144 5.18 2.78 19.97
C LYS A 144 6.41 2.67 20.87
N VAL A 145 7.59 3.09 20.39
CA VAL A 145 8.82 3.09 21.19
C VAL A 145 8.68 3.98 22.44
N GLN A 146 8.10 5.17 22.29
CA GLN A 146 7.89 6.09 23.42
C GLN A 146 6.89 5.54 24.44
N ASP A 147 5.79 4.92 23.99
CA ASP A 147 4.76 4.35 24.85
C ASP A 147 5.29 3.19 25.71
N PHE A 148 6.37 2.51 25.31
CA PHE A 148 7.02 1.47 26.10
C PHE A 148 8.15 1.98 27.01
N GLY A 149 8.58 3.22 26.84
CA GLY A 149 9.67 3.85 27.60
C GLY A 149 9.21 4.69 28.80
N GLY A 150 7.90 4.79 29.05
CA GLY A 150 7.29 5.51 30.19
C GLY A 150 6.64 4.57 31.20
#